data_AF-A0A8B6ZXV7-F1
#
_entry.id   AF-A0A8B6ZXV7-F1
#
_cell.length_a   1.000
_cell.length_b   1.000
_cell.length_c   1.000
_cell.angle_alpha   90.00
_cell.angle_beta   90.00
_cell.angle_gamma   90.00
#
_symmetry.space_group_name_H-M   'P 1'
#
loop_
_entity.id
_entity.type
_entity.pdbx_description
1 polymer ?
#
loop_
_entity_poly.entity_id
_entity_poly.type
_entity_poly.pdbx_seq_one_letter_code
_entity_poly.pdbx_strand_id
1 'polypeptide(L)'
;CPSGAEQGDAAGGEREELLLLQSTAEQLRQTALQQEARIRADQDTIRELTGKLGRCESGLPRGLQDAGPRRDTMADGSWDSPALVLELEDAVRALRDRIDRIEQELPARVNFSAAPAPAPAVPTALHSKMDELEGQLLAKVLALEKERAALSHSSHRQRQEVEKELDALQGRVAELEHGSSAYNPPDAFKISIPIRNNYMYARVRKALPELYAFTVCVWLRSRSGGTGQGTPFSYSVPGQANEIVLLEAGHDPMELLINDKVAQLPLSLKDNGWHHICIAWTTRDGLWSAYQDGELRGSGENLAAWHPIKPHGILILGQEQDTLGGRFDATQAFVGDIAQFNLWDYALTPAQVLGIANCTEPLLGNLLPWEDKLVEAFGGATKAAFDVCKGRAKA
;
A
#
# COMPACT_ATOMS: atom_id res chain seq x y z
N CYS A 1 -21.61 -70.37 -5.84
CA CYS A 1 -22.73 -69.42 -5.64
C CYS A 1 -23.14 -69.46 -4.17
N PRO A 2 -23.48 -68.32 -3.57
CA PRO A 2 -22.66 -67.53 -2.61
C PRO A 2 -23.22 -67.68 -1.18
N SER A 3 -22.75 -67.04 -0.09
CA SER A 3 -22.57 -65.59 0.14
C SER A 3 -22.16 -65.33 1.61
N GLY A 4 -21.38 -64.26 1.85
CA GLY A 4 -21.37 -63.52 3.13
C GLY A 4 -19.98 -63.04 3.57
N ALA A 5 -19.95 -61.81 4.11
CA ALA A 5 -18.81 -61.02 4.66
C ALA A 5 -18.03 -60.21 3.61
N GLU A 6 -17.77 -58.90 3.72
CA GLU A 6 -18.02 -57.85 4.73
C GLU A 6 -17.92 -56.51 3.97
N GLN A 7 -18.88 -55.60 4.17
CA GLN A 7 -18.77 -54.18 3.81
C GLN A 7 -19.34 -53.38 4.98
N GLY A 8 -18.47 -52.73 5.73
CA GLY A 8 -18.88 -51.86 6.83
C GLY A 8 -17.69 -51.49 7.70
N ASP A 9 -16.85 -50.56 7.24
CA ASP A 9 -15.93 -49.84 8.13
C ASP A 9 -15.39 -48.51 7.57
N ALA A 10 -15.55 -48.21 6.27
CA ALA A 10 -15.10 -46.94 5.69
C ALA A 10 -15.96 -45.71 6.06
N ALA A 11 -17.23 -45.90 6.46
CA ALA A 11 -18.16 -44.81 6.75
C ALA A 11 -18.08 -44.26 8.20
N GLY A 12 -17.35 -44.95 9.09
CA GLY A 12 -17.18 -44.54 10.48
C GLY A 12 -16.13 -43.43 10.66
N GLY A 13 -15.01 -43.53 9.95
CA GLY A 13 -13.87 -42.60 10.08
C GLY A 13 -14.16 -41.19 9.58
N GLU A 14 -14.83 -41.03 8.43
CA GLU A 14 -15.20 -39.72 7.90
C GLU A 14 -16.19 -38.97 8.83
N ARG A 15 -17.02 -39.72 9.57
CA ARG A 15 -17.98 -39.14 10.50
C ARG A 15 -17.30 -38.68 11.80
N GLU A 16 -16.29 -39.39 12.28
CA GLU A 16 -15.47 -38.95 13.42
C GLU A 16 -14.64 -37.71 13.08
N GLU A 17 -14.07 -37.65 11.88
CA GLU A 17 -13.29 -36.49 11.43
C GLU A 17 -14.16 -35.23 11.28
N LEU A 18 -15.39 -35.37 10.78
CA LEU A 18 -16.38 -34.29 10.71
C LEU A 18 -16.77 -33.78 12.11
N LEU A 19 -16.94 -34.69 13.08
CA LEU A 19 -17.26 -34.32 14.47
C LEU A 19 -16.09 -33.60 15.15
N LEU A 20 -14.85 -34.01 14.87
CA LEU A 20 -13.64 -33.34 15.33
C LEU A 20 -13.53 -31.91 14.76
N LEU A 21 -13.72 -31.75 13.45
CA LEU A 21 -13.70 -30.43 12.80
C LEU A 21 -14.79 -29.51 13.35
N GLN A 22 -15.99 -30.03 13.58
CA GLN A 22 -17.09 -29.26 14.17
C GLN A 22 -16.76 -28.80 15.60
N SER A 23 -16.22 -29.69 16.43
CA SER A 23 -15.76 -29.34 17.79
C SER A 23 -14.65 -28.28 17.77
N THR A 24 -13.71 -28.37 16.82
CA THR A 24 -12.62 -27.42 16.68
C THR A 24 -13.13 -26.04 16.24
N ALA A 25 -14.10 -26.00 15.32
CA ALA A 25 -14.73 -24.76 14.87
C ALA A 25 -15.52 -24.07 16.00
N GLU A 26 -16.22 -24.85 16.84
CA GLU A 26 -16.92 -24.33 18.02
C GLU A 26 -15.94 -23.76 19.05
N GLN A 27 -14.80 -24.42 19.28
CA GLN A 27 -13.76 -23.93 20.19
C GLN A 27 -13.12 -22.63 19.69
N LEU A 28 -12.84 -22.52 18.39
CA LEU A 28 -12.32 -21.29 17.78
C LEU A 28 -13.33 -20.14 17.89
N ARG A 29 -14.62 -20.44 17.67
CA ARG A 29 -15.71 -19.46 17.83
C ARG A 29 -15.80 -18.95 19.26
N GLN A 30 -15.70 -19.81 20.27
CA GLN A 30 -15.68 -19.38 21.67
C GLN A 30 -14.47 -18.51 21.99
N THR A 31 -13.29 -18.86 21.46
CA THR A 31 -12.06 -18.09 21.68
C THR A 31 -12.17 -16.69 21.06
N ALA A 32 -12.73 -16.58 19.85
CA ALA A 32 -12.97 -15.29 19.20
C ALA A 32 -13.92 -14.39 20.00
N LEU A 33 -15.03 -14.95 20.53
CA LEU A 33 -15.97 -14.21 21.39
C LEU A 33 -15.32 -13.76 22.70
N GLN A 34 -14.44 -14.58 23.28
CA GLN A 34 -13.70 -14.21 24.49
C GLN A 34 -12.70 -13.07 24.22
N GLN A 35 -12.03 -13.09 23.07
CA GLN A 35 -11.14 -12.00 22.65
C GLN A 35 -11.91 -10.71 22.37
N GLU A 36 -13.07 -10.78 21.73
CA GLU A 36 -13.93 -9.61 21.49
C GLU A 36 -14.37 -8.97 22.82
N ALA A 37 -14.78 -9.78 23.81
CA ALA A 37 -15.14 -9.30 25.14
C ALA A 37 -13.95 -8.62 25.84
N ARG A 38 -12.74 -9.15 25.69
CA ARG A 38 -11.52 -8.56 26.27
C ARG A 38 -11.20 -7.21 25.64
N ILE A 39 -11.24 -7.11 24.31
CA ILE A 39 -10.99 -5.88 23.59
C ILE A 39 -11.99 -4.80 24.01
N ARG A 40 -13.26 -5.17 24.18
CA ARG A 40 -14.31 -4.25 24.62
C ARG A 40 -14.03 -3.70 26.03
N ALA A 41 -13.62 -4.56 26.95
CA ALA A 41 -13.25 -4.15 28.31
C ALA A 41 -12.02 -3.22 28.33
N ASP A 42 -11.03 -3.50 27.47
CA ASP A 42 -9.83 -2.66 27.34
C ASP A 42 -10.20 -1.27 26.74
N GLN A 43 -11.10 -1.22 25.76
CA GLN A 43 -11.62 0.04 25.20
C GLN A 43 -12.37 0.90 26.23
N ASP A 44 -13.18 0.29 27.09
CA ASP A 44 -13.88 1.01 28.15
C ASP A 44 -12.89 1.55 29.20
N THR A 45 -11.84 0.78 29.51
CA THR A 45 -10.75 1.22 30.40
C THR A 45 -10.00 2.43 29.83
N ILE A 46 -9.68 2.41 28.53
CA ILE A 46 -9.04 3.53 27.84
C ILE A 46 -9.93 4.78 27.89
N ARG A 47 -11.24 4.62 27.65
CA ARG A 47 -12.19 5.75 27.71
C ARG A 47 -12.26 6.34 29.12
N GLU A 48 -12.23 5.51 30.16
CA GLU A 48 -12.22 5.96 31.55
C GLU A 48 -10.93 6.73 31.91
N LEU A 49 -9.78 6.20 31.51
CA LEU A 49 -8.47 6.83 31.74
C LEU A 49 -8.37 8.17 31.00
N THR A 50 -8.84 8.22 29.76
CA THR A 50 -8.87 9.46 28.96
C THR A 50 -9.76 10.51 29.62
N GLY A 51 -10.92 10.11 30.15
CA GLY A 51 -11.80 11.01 30.92
C GLY A 51 -11.21 11.48 32.25
N LYS A 52 -10.40 10.64 32.92
CA LYS A 52 -9.66 11.03 34.13
C LYS A 52 -8.53 12.01 33.81
N LEU A 53 -7.82 11.83 32.71
CA LEU A 53 -6.75 12.72 32.27
C LEU A 53 -7.29 14.12 31.93
N GLY A 54 -8.38 14.20 31.17
CA GLY A 54 -9.02 15.49 30.84
C GLY A 54 -9.53 16.26 32.07
N ARG A 55 -9.95 15.54 33.13
CA ARG A 55 -10.33 16.17 34.41
C ARG A 55 -9.13 16.72 35.18
N CYS A 56 -7.97 16.06 35.13
CA CYS A 56 -6.73 16.58 35.69
C CYS A 56 -6.26 17.85 34.96
N GLU A 57 -6.39 17.91 33.64
CA GLU A 57 -6.05 19.11 32.85
C GLU A 57 -6.98 20.29 33.12
N SER A 58 -8.26 20.02 33.41
CA SER A 58 -9.25 21.06 33.73
C SER A 58 -9.17 21.61 35.17
N GLY A 59 -8.34 21.01 36.05
CA GLY A 59 -8.24 21.34 37.47
C GLY A 59 -7.20 22.39 37.87
N LEU A 60 -6.48 22.99 36.92
CA LEU A 60 -5.49 24.03 37.18
C LEU A 60 -6.12 25.44 37.15
N PRO A 61 -5.99 26.27 38.22
CA PRO A 61 -6.68 27.56 38.29
C PRO A 61 -6.17 28.58 37.27
N ARG A 62 -7.09 29.18 36.51
CA ARG A 62 -6.86 30.38 35.70
C ARG A 62 -7.01 31.65 36.58
N GLY A 63 -5.92 32.38 36.76
CA GLY A 63 -5.89 33.78 37.22
C GLY A 63 -5.54 34.71 36.06
N LEU A 64 -6.20 35.88 36.03
CA LEU A 64 -6.36 36.79 34.90
C LEU A 64 -5.20 37.76 34.62
N GLN A 65 -5.22 38.24 33.37
CA GLN A 65 -4.95 39.60 32.89
C GLN A 65 -3.52 40.08 32.61
N ASP A 66 -3.31 40.29 31.30
CA ASP A 66 -2.85 41.51 30.66
C ASP A 66 -1.34 41.81 30.58
N ALA A 67 -0.98 42.50 29.48
CA ALA A 67 0.33 42.98 29.02
C ALA A 67 1.16 42.02 28.12
N GLY A 68 1.51 42.55 26.93
CA GLY A 68 2.25 41.88 25.85
C GLY A 68 3.78 41.78 26.05
N PRO A 69 4.59 42.04 25.02
CA PRO A 69 4.96 41.11 23.94
C PRO A 69 6.43 40.63 24.07
N ARG A 70 6.75 39.39 23.65
CA ARG A 70 8.02 39.00 22.97
C ARG A 70 8.11 37.48 22.71
N ARG A 71 8.33 37.18 21.42
CA ARG A 71 9.34 36.28 20.81
C ARG A 71 9.90 35.07 21.59
N ASP A 72 10.09 34.01 20.79
CA ASP A 72 11.16 33.00 20.81
C ASP A 72 10.83 31.58 21.35
N THR A 73 10.60 30.68 20.38
CA THR A 73 11.28 29.38 20.14
C THR A 73 11.39 28.30 21.22
N MET A 74 10.88 27.11 20.82
CA MET A 74 11.50 25.76 20.81
C MET A 74 11.40 24.80 22.02
N ALA A 75 11.35 23.51 21.63
CA ALA A 75 11.76 22.28 22.30
C ALA A 75 10.74 21.65 23.28
N ASP A 76 10.14 20.49 23.02
CA ASP A 76 10.73 19.15 22.77
C ASP A 76 11.71 18.73 23.89
N GLY A 77 11.18 17.93 24.81
CA GLY A 77 11.85 17.48 26.03
C GLY A 77 12.85 16.38 25.72
N SER A 78 14.06 16.78 25.32
CA SER A 78 15.23 15.92 25.27
C SER A 78 15.83 15.72 26.68
N TRP A 79 16.29 14.50 26.95
CA TRP A 79 16.95 14.08 28.20
C TRP A 79 18.40 14.62 28.35
N ASP A 80 18.69 15.81 27.82
CA ASP A 80 20.00 16.47 27.94
C ASP A 80 19.82 17.84 28.59
N SER A 81 19.74 17.87 29.92
CA SER A 81 19.98 19.11 30.66
C SER A 81 21.43 19.13 31.17
N PRO A 82 22.34 19.92 30.55
CA PRO A 82 23.71 20.10 31.05
C PRO A 82 23.76 20.59 32.50
N ALA A 83 22.66 21.15 33.01
CA ALA A 83 22.50 21.55 34.40
C ALA A 83 22.57 20.36 35.39
N LEU A 84 21.96 19.21 35.07
CA LEU A 84 22.00 18.03 35.95
C LEU A 84 23.38 17.36 35.95
N VAL A 85 24.09 17.43 34.82
CA VAL A 85 25.47 16.92 34.70
C VAL A 85 26.43 17.81 35.48
N LEU A 86 26.27 19.13 35.41
CA LEU A 86 27.04 20.09 36.20
C LEU A 86 26.78 19.96 37.71
N GLU A 87 25.52 19.75 38.13
CA GLU A 87 25.20 19.50 39.54
C GLU A 87 25.82 18.21 40.06
N LEU A 88 25.87 17.16 39.23
CA LEU A 88 26.52 15.91 39.59
C LEU A 88 28.05 16.06 39.67
N GLU A 89 28.67 16.82 38.76
CA GLU A 89 30.10 17.12 38.80
C GLU A 89 30.52 17.95 40.02
N ASP A 90 29.71 18.94 40.41
CA ASP A 90 29.95 19.75 41.61
C ASP A 90 29.73 18.94 42.89
N ALA A 91 28.75 18.03 42.92
CA ALA A 91 28.55 17.12 44.04
C ALA A 91 29.73 16.15 44.21
N VAL A 92 30.30 15.65 43.12
CA VAL A 92 31.49 14.76 43.13
C VAL A 92 32.74 15.53 43.58
N ARG A 93 32.94 16.78 43.13
CA ARG A 93 34.03 17.64 43.61
C ARG A 93 33.91 17.97 45.11
N ALA A 94 32.70 18.25 45.60
CA ALA A 94 32.46 18.51 47.02
C ALA A 94 32.70 17.28 47.91
N LEU A 95 32.42 16.07 47.40
CA LEU A 95 32.74 14.82 48.08
C LEU A 95 34.25 14.55 48.14
N ARG A 96 34.98 14.84 47.06
CA ARG A 96 36.45 14.75 47.02
C ARG A 96 37.11 15.67 48.06
N ASP A 97 36.70 16.93 48.12
CA ASP A 97 37.27 17.88 49.09
C ASP A 97 36.91 17.53 50.55
N ARG A 98 35.85 16.75 50.79
CA ARG A 98 35.52 16.22 52.12
C ARG A 98 36.40 15.03 52.49
N ILE A 99 36.73 14.17 51.54
CA ILE A 99 37.66 13.05 51.75
C ILE A 99 39.06 13.60 52.06
N ASP A 100 39.54 14.58 51.30
CA ASP A 100 40.85 15.22 51.54
C ASP A 100 40.93 15.91 52.92
N ARG A 101 39.81 16.49 53.40
CA ARG A 101 39.72 17.06 54.75
C ARG A 101 39.69 16.00 55.85
N ILE A 102 39.04 14.86 55.60
CA ILE A 102 39.01 13.74 56.55
C ILE A 102 40.39 13.07 56.64
N GLU A 103 41.16 13.01 55.55
CA GLU A 103 42.56 12.56 55.57
C GLU A 103 43.47 13.49 56.38
N GLN A 104 43.21 14.80 56.38
CA GLN A 104 43.97 15.78 57.18
C GLN A 104 43.57 15.81 58.67
N GLU A 105 42.40 15.28 59.05
CA GLU A 105 41.90 15.28 60.43
C GLU A 105 42.23 14.00 61.23
N LEU A 106 42.98 13.04 60.67
CA LEU A 106 43.52 11.92 61.43
C LEU A 106 44.73 12.39 62.28
N PRO A 107 44.65 12.42 63.62
CA PRO A 107 45.77 12.86 64.44
C PRO A 107 46.82 11.76 64.50
N ALA A 108 48.03 12.07 64.03
CA ALA A 108 49.24 11.38 64.47
C ALA A 108 49.40 11.58 65.99
N ARG A 109 48.79 10.69 66.78
CA ARG A 109 49.17 10.48 68.18
C ARG A 109 50.57 9.89 68.17
N VAL A 110 51.59 10.69 68.49
CA VAL A 110 52.53 10.50 69.61
C VAL A 110 53.31 11.80 69.78
N ASN A 111 53.21 12.45 70.94
CA ASN A 111 54.10 13.53 71.35
C ASN A 111 54.82 13.08 72.64
N PHE A 112 56.17 13.14 72.64
CA PHE A 112 57.06 13.81 73.61
C PHE A 112 58.47 13.16 73.68
N SER A 113 59.46 13.96 73.26
CA SER A 113 60.81 14.14 73.84
C SER A 113 61.82 12.97 73.90
N ALA A 114 62.84 13.00 73.03
CA ALA A 114 64.30 12.85 73.29
C ALA A 114 65.06 12.62 71.96
N ALA A 115 66.36 12.94 71.92
CA ALA A 115 67.21 13.13 70.72
C ALA A 115 67.63 11.84 69.95
N PRO A 116 68.56 11.90 68.97
CA PRO A 116 68.32 11.83 67.52
C PRO A 116 68.58 10.44 66.88
N ALA A 117 67.90 10.18 65.73
CA ALA A 117 68.17 9.26 64.58
C ALA A 117 68.78 7.85 64.83
N PRO A 118 68.37 6.76 64.13
CA PRO A 118 68.20 6.71 62.66
C PRO A 118 66.99 5.89 62.12
N ALA A 119 66.83 5.92 60.79
CA ALA A 119 65.70 5.45 59.97
C ALA A 119 65.66 3.90 59.71
N PRO A 120 64.83 3.37 58.77
CA PRO A 120 63.42 3.03 58.95
C PRO A 120 63.12 1.54 58.65
N ALA A 121 61.96 1.03 59.10
CA ALA A 121 61.46 -0.32 58.76
C ALA A 121 60.20 -0.27 57.87
N VAL A 122 60.40 -0.65 56.60
CA VAL A 122 59.53 -1.31 55.60
C VAL A 122 58.01 -1.46 55.86
N PRO A 123 57.15 -0.97 54.92
CA PRO A 123 55.79 -1.49 54.73
C PRO A 123 55.53 -1.93 53.26
N THR A 124 56.14 -3.00 52.76
CA THR A 124 56.18 -3.28 51.31
C THR A 124 55.17 -4.30 50.78
N ALA A 125 54.60 -5.19 51.60
CA ALA A 125 53.73 -6.26 51.07
C ALA A 125 52.26 -5.82 50.91
N LEU A 126 51.68 -5.16 51.92
CA LEU A 126 50.27 -4.78 51.92
C LEU A 126 49.97 -3.64 50.95
N HIS A 127 50.85 -2.63 50.88
CA HIS A 127 50.73 -1.54 49.91
C HIS A 127 50.80 -2.05 48.47
N SER A 128 51.73 -2.98 48.16
CA SER A 128 51.82 -3.56 46.81
C SER A 128 50.55 -4.31 46.37
N LYS A 129 49.85 -4.95 47.31
CA LYS A 129 48.59 -5.65 47.04
C LYS A 129 47.42 -4.69 46.87
N MET A 130 47.44 -3.56 47.58
CA MET A 130 46.47 -2.50 47.44
C MET A 130 46.60 -1.82 46.07
N ASP A 131 47.82 -1.49 45.65
CA ASP A 131 48.12 -0.92 44.33
C ASP A 131 47.70 -1.87 43.18
N GLU A 132 47.91 -3.18 43.37
CA GLU A 132 47.50 -4.21 42.38
C GLU A 132 45.97 -4.32 42.25
N LEU A 133 45.24 -4.26 43.37
CA LEU A 133 43.77 -4.26 43.38
C LEU A 133 43.18 -2.98 42.80
N GLU A 134 43.80 -1.83 43.09
CA GLU A 134 43.40 -0.53 42.54
C GLU A 134 43.59 -0.50 41.02
N GLY A 135 44.72 -1.02 40.52
CA GLY A 135 44.96 -1.19 39.09
C GLY A 135 43.94 -2.11 38.40
N GLN A 136 43.57 -3.22 39.05
CA GLN A 136 42.54 -4.13 38.53
C GLN A 136 41.14 -3.50 38.52
N LEU A 137 40.80 -2.73 39.56
CA LEU A 137 39.53 -2.03 39.65
C LEU A 137 39.41 -0.96 38.57
N LEU A 138 40.45 -0.14 38.39
CA LEU A 138 40.50 0.88 37.33
C LEU A 138 40.36 0.26 35.94
N ALA A 139 41.05 -0.85 35.68
CA ALA A 139 40.94 -1.56 34.41
C ALA A 139 39.50 -2.07 34.15
N LYS A 140 38.82 -2.59 35.18
CA LYS A 140 37.42 -3.01 35.08
C LYS A 140 36.46 -1.85 34.86
N VAL A 141 36.66 -0.74 35.56
CA VAL A 141 35.82 0.47 35.40
C VAL A 141 35.91 0.99 33.96
N LEU A 142 37.12 1.10 33.41
CA LEU A 142 37.32 1.54 32.03
C LEU A 142 36.70 0.58 31.00
N ALA A 143 36.75 -0.74 31.25
CA ALA A 143 36.11 -1.72 30.38
C ALA A 143 34.58 -1.58 30.40
N LEU A 144 33.99 -1.38 31.58
CA LEU A 144 32.54 -1.19 31.75
C LEU A 144 32.05 0.13 31.15
N GLU A 145 32.83 1.21 31.25
CA GLU A 145 32.51 2.48 30.58
C GLU A 145 32.49 2.34 29.06
N LYS A 146 33.45 1.58 28.50
CA LYS A 146 33.50 1.28 27.07
C LYS A 146 32.29 0.45 26.61
N GLU A 147 31.89 -0.57 27.37
CA GLU A 147 30.68 -1.36 27.08
C GLU A 147 29.41 -0.52 27.18
N ARG A 148 29.30 0.34 28.20
CA ARG A 148 28.18 1.27 28.37
C ARG A 148 28.07 2.24 27.18
N ALA A 149 29.19 2.79 26.72
CA ALA A 149 29.23 3.67 25.55
C ALA A 149 28.78 2.95 24.26
N ALA A 150 29.22 1.70 24.07
CA ALA A 150 28.82 0.88 22.93
C ALA A 150 27.31 0.56 22.94
N LEU A 151 26.76 0.19 24.10
CA LEU A 151 25.33 -0.07 24.26
C LEU A 151 24.49 1.19 24.05
N SER A 152 24.94 2.34 24.53
CA SER A 152 24.28 3.63 24.29
C SER A 152 24.22 3.96 22.80
N HIS A 153 25.33 3.80 22.07
CA HIS A 153 25.37 4.02 20.62
C HIS A 153 24.43 3.07 19.86
N SER A 154 24.38 1.80 20.24
CA SER A 154 23.46 0.83 19.63
C SER A 154 22.00 1.19 19.88
N SER A 155 21.67 1.62 21.11
CA SER A 155 20.31 2.05 21.47
C SER A 155 19.90 3.33 20.73
N HIS A 156 20.80 4.29 20.56
CA HIS A 156 20.52 5.51 19.79
C HIS A 156 20.29 5.21 18.31
N ARG A 157 21.10 4.31 17.71
CA ARG A 157 20.90 3.90 16.32
C ARG A 157 19.57 3.17 16.12
N GLN A 158 19.18 2.31 17.06
CA GLN A 158 17.89 1.62 17.00
C GLN A 158 16.72 2.60 17.10
N ARG A 159 16.81 3.61 17.98
CA ARG A 159 15.80 4.67 18.09
C ARG A 159 15.66 5.47 16.80
N GLN A 160 16.78 5.85 16.17
CA GLN A 160 16.77 6.59 14.91
C GLN A 160 16.12 5.79 13.76
N GLU A 161 16.34 4.48 13.68
CA GLU A 161 15.69 3.66 12.63
C GLU A 161 14.19 3.54 12.86
N VAL A 162 13.77 3.34 14.12
CA VAL A 162 12.35 3.27 14.49
C VAL A 162 11.65 4.61 14.22
N GLU A 163 12.28 5.73 14.53
CA GLU A 163 11.74 7.07 14.28
C GLU A 163 11.59 7.35 12.79
N LYS A 164 12.59 6.96 11.99
CA LYS A 164 12.53 7.04 10.52
C LYS A 164 11.42 6.16 9.93
N GLU A 165 11.23 4.94 10.43
CA GLU A 165 10.12 4.08 10.00
C GLU A 165 8.76 4.66 10.42
N LEU A 166 8.68 5.27 11.61
CA LEU A 166 7.47 5.90 12.10
C LEU A 166 7.10 7.12 11.25
N ASP A 167 8.06 7.97 10.89
CA ASP A 167 7.85 9.10 9.98
C ASP A 167 7.38 8.64 8.59
N ALA A 168 7.97 7.56 8.07
CA ALA A 168 7.55 6.97 6.80
C ALA A 168 6.11 6.41 6.87
N LEU A 169 5.74 5.79 7.99
CA LEU A 169 4.37 5.31 8.22
C LEU A 169 3.39 6.45 8.41
N GLN A 170 3.74 7.50 9.15
CA GLN A 170 2.92 8.69 9.32
C GLN A 170 2.69 9.41 7.98
N GLY A 171 3.69 9.49 7.11
CA GLY A 171 3.53 10.00 5.75
C GLY A 171 2.51 9.20 4.94
N ARG A 172 2.60 7.86 4.98
CA ARG A 172 1.63 6.97 4.29
C ARG A 172 0.23 7.05 4.87
N VAL A 173 0.11 7.19 6.19
CA VAL A 173 -1.19 7.36 6.85
C VAL A 173 -1.77 8.73 6.51
N ALA A 174 -0.98 9.80 6.48
CA ALA A 174 -1.42 11.11 6.04
C ALA A 174 -1.90 11.09 4.57
N GLU A 175 -1.23 10.37 3.67
CA GLU A 175 -1.70 10.16 2.29
C GLU A 175 -3.04 9.42 2.21
N LEU A 176 -3.29 8.46 3.11
CA LEU A 176 -4.54 7.71 3.19
C LEU A 176 -5.66 8.51 3.87
N GLU A 177 -5.36 9.28 4.91
CA GLU A 177 -6.31 10.08 5.71
C GLU A 177 -6.73 11.37 5.01
N HIS A 178 -5.85 11.99 4.23
CA HIS A 178 -6.21 13.20 3.47
C HIS A 178 -7.10 12.91 2.27
N GLY A 179 -7.41 11.65 1.97
CA GLY A 179 -8.23 11.24 0.84
C GLY A 179 -7.68 11.84 -0.44
N SER A 180 -6.81 11.11 -1.15
CA SER A 180 -6.36 11.52 -2.48
C SER A 180 -7.56 11.65 -3.43
N SER A 181 -8.19 12.82 -3.37
CA SER A 181 -9.05 13.39 -4.39
C SER A 181 -8.20 13.46 -5.65
N ALA A 182 -8.71 12.85 -6.72
CA ALA A 182 -8.02 12.48 -7.96
C ALA A 182 -7.05 11.30 -7.83
N TYR A 183 -7.56 10.13 -8.26
CA TYR A 183 -6.76 9.02 -8.77
C TYR A 183 -5.68 9.55 -9.74
N ASN A 184 -4.43 9.56 -9.29
CA ASN A 184 -3.27 10.02 -10.05
C ASN A 184 -2.19 8.93 -10.01
N PRO A 185 -2.34 7.81 -10.75
CA PRO A 185 -1.27 6.85 -10.83
C PRO A 185 -0.03 7.54 -11.44
N PRO A 186 1.15 7.45 -10.81
CA PRO A 186 2.37 8.11 -11.29
C PRO A 186 2.75 7.68 -12.73
N ASP A 187 2.19 6.55 -13.19
CA ASP A 187 2.38 5.98 -14.52
C ASP A 187 1.16 6.17 -15.44
N ALA A 188 0.32 7.19 -15.24
CA ALA A 188 -0.80 7.46 -16.15
C ALA A 188 -0.28 7.79 -17.57
N PHE A 189 -0.69 7.02 -18.57
CA PHE A 189 -0.30 7.22 -19.96
C PHE A 189 -1.46 7.03 -20.93
N LYS A 190 -1.27 7.53 -22.15
CA LYS A 190 -2.10 7.23 -23.31
C LYS A 190 -1.29 6.59 -24.43
N ILE A 191 -1.98 5.83 -25.26
CA ILE A 191 -1.53 5.37 -26.57
C ILE A 191 -2.13 6.28 -27.62
N SER A 192 -1.30 6.77 -28.54
CA SER A 192 -1.72 7.62 -29.65
C SER A 192 -1.50 6.89 -30.97
N ILE A 193 -2.57 6.78 -31.76
CA ILE A 193 -2.56 6.26 -33.13
C ILE A 193 -3.03 7.38 -34.05
N PRO A 194 -2.09 8.14 -34.67
CA PRO A 194 -2.41 9.40 -35.32
C PRO A 194 -2.98 9.24 -36.73
N ILE A 195 -2.75 8.09 -37.37
CA ILE A 195 -3.12 7.85 -38.76
C ILE A 195 -3.71 6.45 -38.94
N ARG A 196 -4.61 6.33 -39.91
CA ARG A 196 -5.22 5.06 -40.30
C ARG A 196 -4.21 4.21 -41.08
N ASN A 197 -3.79 3.09 -40.52
CA ASN A 197 -2.91 2.11 -41.17
C ASN A 197 -3.12 0.72 -40.54
N ASN A 198 -2.44 -0.30 -41.07
CA ASN A 198 -2.55 -1.69 -40.61
C ASN A 198 -1.33 -2.17 -39.81
N TYR A 199 -0.56 -1.27 -39.20
CA TYR A 199 0.67 -1.64 -38.49
C TYR A 199 0.91 -0.88 -37.18
N MET A 200 0.23 0.24 -36.93
CA MET A 200 0.26 0.95 -35.64
C MET A 200 -0.77 0.37 -34.70
N TYR A 201 -0.32 -0.15 -33.56
CA TYR A 201 -1.18 -0.71 -32.52
C TYR A 201 -0.45 -0.74 -31.19
N ALA A 202 -1.17 -1.05 -30.12
CA ALA A 202 -0.55 -1.48 -28.87
C ALA A 202 -0.99 -2.89 -28.52
N ARG A 203 -0.08 -3.68 -27.94
CA ARG A 203 -0.35 -5.03 -27.46
C ARG A 203 -0.36 -5.05 -25.95
N VAL A 204 -1.35 -5.72 -25.39
CA VAL A 204 -1.40 -6.02 -23.95
C VAL A 204 -0.69 -7.35 -23.70
N ARG A 205 0.27 -7.36 -22.77
CA ARG A 205 1.12 -8.52 -22.45
C ARG A 205 0.46 -9.52 -21.48
N LYS A 206 -0.66 -9.14 -20.85
CA LYS A 206 -1.40 -9.98 -19.91
C LYS A 206 -2.28 -10.99 -20.69
N ALA A 207 -2.11 -12.28 -20.40
CA ALA A 207 -3.02 -13.31 -20.88
C ALA A 207 -4.32 -13.27 -20.06
N LEU A 208 -5.46 -13.39 -20.75
CA LEU A 208 -6.77 -13.45 -20.11
C LEU A 208 -7.13 -14.89 -19.72
N PRO A 209 -7.75 -15.10 -18.54
CA PRO A 209 -8.34 -16.38 -18.18
C PRO A 209 -9.67 -16.59 -18.93
N GLU A 210 -10.34 -17.71 -18.66
CA GLU A 210 -11.69 -17.95 -19.17
C GLU A 210 -12.66 -17.02 -18.44
N LEU A 211 -13.51 -16.29 -19.16
CA LEU A 211 -14.42 -15.30 -18.56
C LEU A 211 -15.89 -15.67 -18.77
N TYR A 212 -16.64 -15.69 -17.67
CA TYR A 212 -18.09 -15.86 -17.67
C TYR A 212 -18.84 -14.53 -17.58
N ALA A 213 -18.12 -13.48 -17.18
CA ALA A 213 -18.55 -12.10 -17.27
C ALA A 213 -17.30 -11.24 -17.42
N PHE A 214 -17.47 -10.05 -17.96
CA PHE A 214 -16.43 -9.04 -17.90
C PHE A 214 -17.03 -7.64 -17.87
N THR A 215 -16.21 -6.70 -17.40
CA THR A 215 -16.40 -5.28 -17.67
C THR A 215 -15.11 -4.73 -18.26
N VAL A 216 -15.19 -4.01 -19.36
CA VAL A 216 -14.08 -3.23 -19.91
C VAL A 216 -14.42 -1.75 -19.77
N CYS A 217 -13.50 -0.96 -19.23
CA CYS A 217 -13.61 0.50 -19.19
C CYS A 217 -12.38 1.11 -19.85
N VAL A 218 -12.59 2.12 -20.69
CA VAL A 218 -11.54 2.76 -21.47
C VAL A 218 -11.88 4.21 -21.74
N TRP A 219 -10.87 5.08 -21.69
CA TRP A 219 -10.98 6.44 -22.18
C TRP A 219 -10.56 6.49 -23.64
N LEU A 220 -11.43 7.03 -24.48
CA LEU A 220 -11.21 7.16 -25.91
C LEU A 220 -11.38 8.60 -26.33
N ARG A 221 -10.47 9.05 -27.20
CA ARG A 221 -10.65 10.28 -27.97
C ARG A 221 -10.42 9.97 -29.44
N SER A 222 -11.48 10.04 -30.23
CA SER A 222 -11.34 9.87 -31.67
C SER A 222 -10.78 11.13 -32.32
N ARG A 223 -10.01 10.93 -33.40
CA ARG A 223 -9.58 11.96 -34.35
C ARG A 223 -9.99 11.62 -35.78
N SER A 224 -10.90 10.66 -35.96
CA SER A 224 -11.41 10.27 -37.27
C SER A 224 -12.35 11.34 -37.81
N GLY A 225 -12.03 11.89 -38.99
CA GLY A 225 -12.78 12.95 -39.66
C GLY A 225 -14.12 12.52 -40.28
N GLY A 226 -14.88 11.64 -39.62
CA GLY A 226 -16.25 11.27 -40.00
C GLY A 226 -16.45 9.93 -40.73
N THR A 227 -15.39 9.18 -41.04
CA THR A 227 -15.46 7.86 -41.71
C THR A 227 -15.23 6.73 -40.70
N GLY A 228 -16.20 6.47 -39.81
CA GLY A 228 -16.10 5.46 -38.74
C GLY A 228 -14.96 5.71 -37.75
N GLN A 229 -15.08 5.20 -36.53
CA GLN A 229 -14.01 5.38 -35.52
C GLN A 229 -12.94 4.30 -35.65
N GLY A 230 -13.24 3.18 -36.31
CA GLY A 230 -12.38 2.00 -36.38
C GLY A 230 -12.51 1.15 -35.12
N THR A 231 -11.45 0.42 -34.77
CA THR A 231 -11.47 -0.60 -33.72
C THR A 231 -10.62 -0.20 -32.51
N PRO A 232 -11.20 0.43 -31.47
CA PRO A 232 -10.47 0.77 -30.25
C PRO A 232 -9.71 -0.41 -29.64
N PHE A 233 -10.32 -1.60 -29.60
CA PHE A 233 -9.66 -2.82 -29.14
C PHE A 233 -10.27 -4.07 -29.75
N SER A 234 -9.45 -5.12 -29.85
CA SER A 234 -9.86 -6.46 -30.25
C SER A 234 -9.11 -7.51 -29.44
N TYR A 235 -9.77 -8.62 -29.13
CA TYR A 235 -9.22 -9.81 -28.49
C TYR A 235 -9.51 -11.01 -29.39
N SER A 236 -8.46 -11.74 -29.72
CA SER A 236 -8.53 -12.92 -30.59
C SER A 236 -7.95 -14.13 -29.89
N VAL A 237 -8.48 -15.31 -30.18
CA VAL A 237 -7.99 -16.61 -29.69
C VAL A 237 -7.77 -17.56 -30.87
N PRO A 238 -7.00 -18.65 -30.71
CA PRO A 238 -6.85 -19.65 -31.77
C PRO A 238 -8.22 -20.14 -32.28
N GLY A 239 -8.48 -19.93 -33.58
CA GLY A 239 -9.71 -20.35 -34.24
C GLY A 239 -10.92 -19.42 -34.08
N GLN A 240 -10.79 -18.31 -33.35
CA GLN A 240 -11.81 -17.26 -33.28
C GLN A 240 -11.14 -15.89 -33.17
N ALA A 241 -11.16 -15.14 -34.28
CA ALA A 241 -10.49 -13.83 -34.37
C ALA A 241 -11.31 -12.73 -33.66
N ASN A 242 -12.64 -12.86 -33.71
CA ASN A 242 -13.61 -11.93 -33.13
C ASN A 242 -14.12 -12.41 -31.77
N GLU A 243 -13.21 -12.78 -30.86
CA GLU A 243 -13.60 -13.28 -29.54
C GLU A 243 -14.20 -12.14 -28.69
N ILE A 244 -13.57 -10.97 -28.67
CA ILE A 244 -14.18 -9.70 -28.21
C ILE A 244 -13.69 -8.57 -29.11
N VAL A 245 -14.58 -7.79 -29.72
CA VAL A 245 -14.19 -6.63 -30.55
C VAL A 245 -15.12 -5.46 -30.27
N LEU A 246 -14.55 -4.25 -30.12
CA LEU A 246 -15.31 -3.01 -30.18
C LEU A 246 -14.91 -2.28 -31.46
N LEU A 247 -15.88 -2.02 -32.34
CA LEU A 247 -15.66 -1.50 -33.70
C LEU A 247 -16.74 -0.47 -34.06
N GLU A 248 -16.37 0.62 -34.72
CA GLU A 248 -17.32 1.47 -35.48
C GLU A 248 -16.84 1.55 -36.93
N ALA A 249 -17.44 0.74 -37.80
CA ALA A 249 -17.12 0.67 -39.22
C ALA A 249 -18.03 1.62 -40.03
N GLY A 250 -17.43 2.54 -40.79
CA GLY A 250 -18.17 3.38 -41.73
C GLY A 250 -19.24 4.28 -41.06
N HIS A 251 -20.51 4.05 -41.39
CA HIS A 251 -21.66 4.80 -40.88
C HIS A 251 -22.50 4.03 -39.86
N ASP A 252 -22.12 2.79 -39.57
CA ASP A 252 -22.80 1.95 -38.60
C ASP A 252 -22.55 2.49 -37.18
N PRO A 253 -23.47 2.23 -36.23
CA PRO A 253 -23.23 2.54 -34.82
C PRO A 253 -22.01 1.77 -34.29
N MET A 254 -21.53 2.15 -33.11
CA MET A 254 -20.51 1.36 -32.41
C MET A 254 -21.05 -0.06 -32.16
N GLU A 255 -20.28 -1.08 -32.50
CA GLU A 255 -20.65 -2.49 -32.38
C GLU A 255 -19.74 -3.21 -31.39
N LEU A 256 -20.36 -4.03 -30.54
CA LEU A 256 -19.67 -5.02 -29.71
C LEU A 256 -19.84 -6.38 -30.35
N LEU A 257 -18.73 -7.01 -30.70
CA LEU A 257 -18.69 -8.38 -31.17
C LEU A 257 -18.20 -9.29 -30.05
N ILE A 258 -18.91 -10.40 -29.83
CA ILE A 258 -18.47 -11.50 -28.96
C ILE A 258 -18.72 -12.80 -29.71
N ASN A 259 -17.65 -13.55 -29.99
CA ASN A 259 -17.72 -14.80 -30.76
C ASN A 259 -18.51 -14.63 -32.09
N ASP A 260 -18.14 -13.62 -32.89
CA ASP A 260 -18.82 -13.20 -34.13
C ASP A 260 -20.30 -12.77 -33.99
N LYS A 261 -20.87 -12.75 -32.78
CA LYS A 261 -22.21 -12.20 -32.53
C LYS A 261 -22.11 -10.71 -32.29
N VAL A 262 -23.02 -9.95 -32.87
CA VAL A 262 -22.98 -8.48 -32.88
C VAL A 262 -24.09 -7.91 -31.98
N ALA A 263 -23.75 -6.90 -31.19
CA ALA A 263 -24.70 -5.99 -30.56
C ALA A 263 -24.35 -4.54 -30.93
N GLN A 264 -25.37 -3.78 -31.34
CA GLN A 264 -25.22 -2.36 -31.62
C GLN A 264 -25.33 -1.56 -30.32
N LEU A 265 -24.31 -0.75 -30.05
CA LEU A 265 -24.21 0.08 -28.87
C LEU A 265 -24.56 1.53 -29.20
N PRO A 266 -25.43 2.19 -28.42
CA PRO A 266 -25.78 3.59 -28.59
C PRO A 266 -24.68 4.53 -28.02
N LEU A 267 -23.45 4.38 -28.50
CA LEU A 267 -22.28 5.16 -28.10
C LEU A 267 -21.84 6.08 -29.25
N SER A 268 -21.26 7.23 -28.92
CA SER A 268 -20.78 8.19 -29.93
C SER A 268 -19.47 8.84 -29.50
N LEU A 269 -18.49 8.83 -30.42
CA LEU A 269 -17.17 9.46 -30.26
C LEU A 269 -16.92 10.57 -31.30
N LYS A 270 -17.99 11.16 -31.86
CA LYS A 270 -17.94 12.04 -33.05
C LYS A 270 -17.57 13.51 -32.76
N ASP A 271 -17.39 13.88 -31.50
CA ASP A 271 -17.14 15.27 -31.07
C ASP A 271 -15.64 15.60 -30.86
N ASN A 272 -14.74 14.66 -31.16
CA ASN A 272 -13.29 14.74 -30.89
C ASN A 272 -12.92 14.95 -29.40
N GLY A 273 -13.86 14.71 -28.49
CA GLY A 273 -13.70 14.79 -27.05
C GLY A 273 -13.16 13.50 -26.44
N TRP A 274 -12.76 13.58 -25.17
CA TRP A 274 -12.47 12.40 -24.36
C TRP A 274 -13.76 11.86 -23.75
N HIS A 275 -14.09 10.62 -24.08
CA HIS A 275 -15.21 9.90 -23.50
C HIS A 275 -14.73 8.70 -22.71
N HIS A 276 -15.38 8.47 -21.56
CA HIS A 276 -15.23 7.24 -20.80
C HIS A 276 -16.25 6.22 -21.29
N ILE A 277 -15.79 5.12 -21.89
CA ILE A 277 -16.65 4.04 -22.37
C ILE A 277 -16.48 2.84 -21.44
N CYS A 278 -17.58 2.34 -20.87
CA CYS A 278 -17.59 1.05 -20.17
C CYS A 278 -18.61 0.10 -20.79
N ILE A 279 -18.23 -1.16 -20.94
CA ILE A 279 -19.08 -2.22 -21.45
C ILE A 279 -19.01 -3.38 -20.48
N ALA A 280 -20.16 -3.79 -19.93
CA ALA A 280 -20.31 -4.97 -19.11
C ALA A 280 -21.05 -6.05 -19.91
N TRP A 281 -20.62 -7.30 -19.80
CA TRP A 281 -21.26 -8.45 -20.44
C TRP A 281 -21.19 -9.70 -19.56
N THR A 282 -22.18 -10.60 -19.69
CA THR A 282 -22.18 -11.92 -19.04
C THR A 282 -22.67 -13.03 -19.96
N THR A 283 -22.11 -14.23 -19.77
CA THR A 283 -22.54 -15.47 -20.45
C THR A 283 -24.00 -15.80 -20.19
N ARG A 284 -24.53 -15.48 -19.00
CA ARG A 284 -25.91 -15.79 -18.64
C ARG A 284 -26.84 -14.88 -19.44
N ASP A 285 -27.61 -15.50 -20.33
CA ASP A 285 -28.53 -14.83 -21.26
C ASP A 285 -27.87 -13.82 -22.21
N GLY A 286 -26.53 -13.74 -22.25
CA GLY A 286 -25.81 -12.80 -23.11
C GLY A 286 -26.12 -11.33 -22.79
N LEU A 287 -26.36 -11.02 -21.52
CA LEU A 287 -26.71 -9.67 -21.10
C LEU A 287 -25.51 -8.73 -21.27
N TRP A 288 -25.76 -7.55 -21.83
CA TRP A 288 -24.77 -6.50 -21.96
C TRP A 288 -25.35 -5.14 -21.55
N SER A 289 -24.47 -4.27 -21.06
CA SER A 289 -24.74 -2.87 -20.72
C SER A 289 -23.60 -2.00 -21.20
N ALA A 290 -23.93 -0.90 -21.88
CA ALA A 290 -22.97 0.07 -22.39
C ALA A 290 -23.17 1.43 -21.72
N TYR A 291 -22.08 1.99 -21.22
CA TYR A 291 -22.04 3.25 -20.51
C TYR A 291 -21.13 4.24 -21.23
N GLN A 292 -21.54 5.50 -21.26
CA GLN A 292 -20.74 6.60 -21.78
C GLN A 292 -20.71 7.72 -20.75
N ASP A 293 -19.49 8.15 -20.39
CA ASP A 293 -19.25 9.22 -19.42
C ASP A 293 -19.93 8.97 -18.06
N GLY A 294 -20.01 7.70 -17.65
CA GLY A 294 -20.60 7.28 -16.39
C GLY A 294 -22.11 6.99 -16.44
N GLU A 295 -22.78 7.33 -17.54
CA GLU A 295 -24.22 7.13 -17.73
C GLU A 295 -24.53 5.88 -18.55
N LEU A 296 -25.55 5.11 -18.15
CA LEU A 296 -26.04 3.99 -18.95
C LEU A 296 -26.68 4.52 -20.24
N ARG A 297 -26.15 4.10 -21.40
CA ARG A 297 -26.66 4.50 -22.71
C ARG A 297 -27.54 3.43 -23.36
N GLY A 298 -27.24 2.16 -23.09
CA GLY A 298 -28.03 1.06 -23.62
C GLY A 298 -27.71 -0.26 -22.93
N SER A 299 -28.61 -1.21 -23.09
CA SER A 299 -28.45 -2.58 -22.63
C SER A 299 -29.22 -3.53 -23.54
N GLY A 300 -28.89 -4.81 -23.48
CA GLY A 300 -29.57 -5.85 -24.24
C GLY A 300 -29.22 -7.24 -23.74
N GLU A 301 -29.69 -8.23 -24.47
CA GLU A 301 -29.55 -9.66 -24.17
C GLU A 301 -29.26 -10.46 -25.44
N ASN A 302 -29.06 -11.77 -25.30
CA ASN A 302 -28.76 -12.73 -26.36
C ASN A 302 -27.46 -12.48 -27.14
N LEU A 303 -26.56 -11.62 -26.66
CA LEU A 303 -25.23 -11.47 -27.23
C LEU A 303 -24.34 -12.63 -26.78
N ALA A 304 -24.09 -13.59 -27.67
CA ALA A 304 -23.25 -14.76 -27.40
C ALA A 304 -23.61 -15.50 -26.08
N ALA A 305 -24.91 -15.64 -25.81
CA ALA A 305 -25.37 -16.33 -24.62
C ALA A 305 -24.77 -17.73 -24.51
N TRP A 306 -24.36 -18.11 -23.29
CA TRP A 306 -23.74 -19.40 -22.95
C TRP A 306 -22.35 -19.67 -23.56
N HIS A 307 -21.72 -18.67 -24.18
CA HIS A 307 -20.36 -18.78 -24.71
C HIS A 307 -19.35 -18.16 -23.73
N PRO A 308 -18.60 -18.93 -22.91
CA PRO A 308 -17.54 -18.35 -22.11
C PRO A 308 -16.43 -17.79 -23.01
N ILE A 309 -15.89 -16.62 -22.65
CA ILE A 309 -14.76 -16.03 -23.37
C ILE A 309 -13.55 -16.93 -23.20
N LYS A 310 -12.98 -17.36 -24.31
CA LYS A 310 -11.85 -18.28 -24.32
C LYS A 310 -10.57 -17.63 -23.76
N PRO A 311 -9.78 -18.38 -22.98
CA PRO A 311 -8.54 -17.87 -22.39
C PRO A 311 -7.39 -17.80 -23.40
N HIS A 312 -6.27 -17.23 -22.96
CA HIS A 312 -4.96 -17.28 -23.63
C HIS A 312 -4.91 -16.66 -25.05
N GLY A 313 -5.78 -15.71 -25.34
CA GLY A 313 -5.76 -14.94 -26.58
C GLY A 313 -4.78 -13.76 -26.57
N ILE A 314 -4.86 -12.94 -27.62
CA ILE A 314 -4.09 -11.71 -27.80
C ILE A 314 -5.03 -10.51 -27.82
N LEU A 315 -4.83 -9.59 -26.87
CA LEU A 315 -5.52 -8.32 -26.81
C LEU A 315 -4.68 -7.22 -27.49
N ILE A 316 -5.27 -6.61 -28.50
CA ILE A 316 -4.70 -5.53 -29.31
C ILE A 316 -5.56 -4.28 -29.15
N LEU A 317 -4.89 -3.13 -29.03
CA LEU A 317 -5.50 -1.81 -29.02
C LEU A 317 -5.27 -1.13 -30.37
N GLY A 318 -6.35 -0.65 -30.97
CA GLY A 318 -6.36 0.16 -32.18
C GLY A 318 -6.44 -0.57 -33.51
N GLN A 319 -6.53 -1.89 -33.52
CA GLN A 319 -6.66 -2.70 -34.73
C GLN A 319 -7.69 -3.82 -34.53
N GLU A 320 -8.36 -4.17 -35.62
CA GLU A 320 -9.19 -5.37 -35.77
C GLU A 320 -8.28 -6.55 -36.16
N GLN A 321 -8.55 -7.76 -35.65
CA GLN A 321 -7.74 -8.96 -35.83
C GLN A 321 -8.44 -9.98 -36.73
N ASP A 322 -8.01 -10.16 -37.98
CA ASP A 322 -8.45 -11.29 -38.83
C ASP A 322 -7.79 -12.63 -38.43
N THR A 323 -6.65 -12.56 -37.73
CA THR A 323 -5.88 -13.72 -37.25
C THR A 323 -5.30 -13.41 -35.88
N LEU A 324 -4.87 -14.46 -35.16
CA LEU A 324 -4.28 -14.32 -33.83
C LEU A 324 -3.11 -13.33 -33.82
N GLY A 325 -3.34 -12.13 -33.30
CA GLY A 325 -2.35 -11.06 -33.17
C GLY A 325 -1.92 -10.37 -34.48
N GLY A 326 -2.67 -10.49 -35.58
CA GLY A 326 -2.24 -9.94 -36.87
C GLY A 326 -3.29 -9.93 -37.98
N ARG A 327 -2.80 -9.69 -39.21
CA ARG A 327 -3.62 -9.50 -40.43
C ARG A 327 -4.64 -8.37 -40.24
N PHE A 328 -4.12 -7.19 -39.90
CA PHE A 328 -4.93 -6.01 -39.68
C PHE A 328 -5.37 -5.39 -41.01
N ASP A 329 -6.59 -4.84 -41.04
CA ASP A 329 -7.06 -3.97 -42.12
C ASP A 329 -7.00 -2.50 -41.70
N ALA A 330 -6.30 -1.70 -42.51
CA ALA A 330 -6.23 -0.27 -42.31
C ALA A 330 -7.62 0.39 -42.32
N THR A 331 -8.58 -0.12 -43.10
CA THR A 331 -9.93 0.47 -43.15
C THR A 331 -10.67 0.40 -41.81
N GLN A 332 -10.30 -0.56 -40.95
CA GLN A 332 -10.90 -0.78 -39.63
C GLN A 332 -10.04 -0.24 -38.48
N ALA A 333 -8.83 0.28 -38.74
CA ALA A 333 -7.95 0.79 -37.69
C ALA A 333 -8.54 1.98 -36.92
N PHE A 334 -8.31 2.04 -35.62
CA PHE A 334 -8.70 3.20 -34.81
C PHE A 334 -7.76 4.38 -35.06
N VAL A 335 -8.31 5.59 -35.13
CA VAL A 335 -7.52 6.83 -35.25
C VAL A 335 -7.89 7.74 -34.08
N GLY A 336 -6.97 7.88 -33.13
CA GLY A 336 -7.29 8.56 -31.88
C GLY A 336 -6.26 8.36 -30.79
N ASP A 337 -6.73 8.54 -29.57
CA ASP A 337 -5.99 8.30 -28.34
C ASP A 337 -6.78 7.34 -27.44
N ILE A 338 -6.07 6.42 -26.78
CA ILE A 338 -6.60 5.41 -25.87
C ILE A 338 -5.90 5.56 -24.53
N ALA A 339 -6.63 5.62 -23.42
CA ALA A 339 -6.06 5.71 -22.08
C ALA A 339 -6.88 4.89 -21.08
N GLN A 340 -6.26 4.52 -19.96
CA GLN A 340 -6.94 3.88 -18.82
C GLN A 340 -7.81 2.67 -19.21
N PHE A 341 -7.33 1.82 -20.12
CA PHE A 341 -8.00 0.55 -20.44
C PHE A 341 -7.87 -0.40 -19.25
N ASN A 342 -9.00 -0.71 -18.62
CA ASN A 342 -9.09 -1.62 -17.49
C ASN A 342 -10.09 -2.73 -17.79
N LEU A 343 -9.81 -3.94 -17.29
CA LEU A 343 -10.67 -5.12 -17.45
C LEU A 343 -10.92 -5.80 -16.11
N TRP A 344 -12.18 -6.17 -15.89
CA TRP A 344 -12.65 -6.97 -14.75
C TRP A 344 -13.30 -8.28 -15.23
N ASP A 345 -13.27 -9.33 -14.41
CA ASP A 345 -13.97 -10.62 -14.65
C ASP A 345 -15.42 -10.64 -14.11
N TYR A 346 -15.95 -9.47 -13.73
CA TYR A 346 -17.32 -9.31 -13.26
C TYR A 346 -17.97 -8.07 -13.86
N ALA A 347 -19.31 -7.99 -13.76
CA ALA A 347 -20.08 -6.82 -14.15
C ALA A 347 -19.96 -5.73 -13.07
N LEU A 348 -19.44 -4.55 -13.41
CA LEU A 348 -19.39 -3.40 -12.51
C LEU A 348 -20.81 -2.85 -12.26
N THR A 349 -21.01 -2.28 -11.07
CA THR A 349 -22.24 -1.56 -10.77
C THR A 349 -22.26 -0.17 -11.43
N PRO A 350 -23.44 0.41 -11.74
CA PRO A 350 -23.52 1.76 -12.29
C PRO A 350 -22.81 2.83 -11.45
N ALA A 351 -22.86 2.70 -10.11
CA ALA A 351 -22.17 3.62 -9.21
C ALA A 351 -20.64 3.54 -9.33
N GLN A 352 -20.08 2.34 -9.47
CA GLN A 352 -18.64 2.16 -9.73
C GLN A 352 -18.25 2.75 -11.09
N VAL A 353 -19.04 2.49 -12.14
CA VAL A 353 -18.79 3.05 -13.48
C VAL A 353 -18.80 4.58 -13.45
N LEU A 354 -19.77 5.18 -12.77
CA LEU A 354 -19.86 6.63 -12.59
C LEU A 354 -18.67 7.17 -11.79
N GLY A 355 -18.26 6.47 -10.73
CA GLY A 355 -17.13 6.87 -9.90
C GLY A 355 -15.80 6.88 -10.67
N ILE A 356 -15.59 5.90 -11.55
CA ILE A 356 -14.42 5.87 -12.45
C ILE A 356 -14.50 7.02 -13.46
N ALA A 357 -15.66 7.24 -14.09
CA ALA A 357 -15.87 8.30 -15.09
C ALA A 357 -15.62 9.71 -14.53
N ASN A 358 -15.99 9.91 -13.26
CA ASN A 358 -15.81 11.17 -12.54
C ASN A 358 -14.47 11.27 -11.80
N CYS A 359 -13.61 10.25 -11.91
CA CYS A 359 -12.33 10.20 -11.23
C CYS A 359 -12.42 10.30 -9.69
N THR A 360 -13.55 9.88 -9.11
CA THR A 360 -13.79 9.86 -7.66
C THR A 360 -13.48 8.51 -7.03
N GLU A 361 -13.52 7.43 -7.83
CA GLU A 361 -13.24 6.06 -7.39
C GLU A 361 -12.00 5.53 -8.11
N PRO A 362 -10.89 5.24 -7.42
CA PRO A 362 -9.66 4.70 -8.00
C PRO A 362 -9.76 3.19 -8.25
N LEU A 363 -10.83 2.73 -8.90
CA LEU A 363 -11.03 1.30 -9.14
C LEU A 363 -10.17 0.83 -10.32
N LEU A 364 -9.25 -0.10 -10.04
CA LEU A 364 -8.40 -0.75 -11.04
C LEU A 364 -8.99 -2.09 -11.49
N GLY A 365 -8.74 -2.43 -12.76
CA GLY A 365 -9.07 -3.75 -13.32
C GLY A 365 -8.38 -4.87 -12.54
N ASN A 366 -9.14 -5.86 -12.03
CA ASN A 366 -8.54 -7.00 -11.34
C ASN A 366 -7.86 -7.99 -12.30
N LEU A 367 -8.32 -8.07 -13.56
CA LEU A 367 -7.66 -8.86 -14.60
C LEU A 367 -6.55 -8.08 -15.29
N LEU A 368 -6.88 -6.85 -15.70
CA LEU A 368 -5.98 -5.96 -16.42
C LEU A 368 -6.12 -4.55 -15.84
N PRO A 369 -5.22 -4.14 -14.94
CA PRO A 369 -5.05 -2.74 -14.59
C PRO A 369 -4.28 -2.00 -15.69
N TRP A 370 -4.54 -0.69 -15.86
CA TRP A 370 -3.82 0.14 -16.83
C TRP A 370 -2.41 0.49 -16.35
N GLU A 371 -1.48 -0.45 -16.50
CA GLU A 371 -0.08 -0.31 -16.08
C GLU A 371 0.86 -0.22 -17.28
N ASP A 372 1.85 0.69 -17.22
CA ASP A 372 2.80 0.95 -18.31
C ASP A 372 3.47 -0.34 -18.82
N LYS A 373 4.03 -1.15 -17.91
CA LYS A 373 4.73 -2.40 -18.23
C LYS A 373 3.89 -3.47 -18.93
N LEU A 374 2.56 -3.36 -18.88
CA LEU A 374 1.64 -4.32 -19.51
C LEU A 374 1.30 -3.96 -20.95
N VAL A 375 1.63 -2.75 -21.40
CA VAL A 375 1.21 -2.23 -22.71
C VAL A 375 2.42 -1.80 -23.52
N GLU A 376 2.57 -2.42 -24.69
CA GLU A 376 3.68 -2.20 -25.61
C GLU A 376 3.16 -1.64 -26.94
N ALA A 377 3.75 -0.54 -27.41
CA ALA A 377 3.35 0.12 -28.65
C ALA A 377 4.20 -0.36 -29.84
N PHE A 378 3.56 -0.53 -31.00
CA PHE A 378 4.16 -1.08 -32.22
C PHE A 378 3.89 -0.18 -33.43
N GLY A 379 4.72 -0.32 -34.47
CA GLY A 379 4.53 0.31 -35.78
C GLY A 379 4.56 1.84 -35.81
N GLY A 380 5.07 2.47 -34.75
CA GLY A 380 5.09 3.94 -34.62
C GLY A 380 3.89 4.52 -33.86
N ALA A 381 3.03 3.68 -33.27
CA ALA A 381 2.13 4.14 -32.21
C ALA A 381 2.97 4.68 -31.05
N THR A 382 2.54 5.79 -30.44
CA THR A 382 3.31 6.46 -29.39
C THR A 382 2.65 6.32 -28.03
N LYS A 383 3.49 6.20 -27.00
CA LYS A 383 3.11 6.20 -25.61
C LYS A 383 3.52 7.54 -24.99
N ALA A 384 2.60 8.22 -24.32
CA ALA A 384 2.88 9.51 -23.70
C ALA A 384 2.19 9.61 -22.33
N ALA A 385 2.87 10.24 -21.37
CA ALA A 385 2.30 10.53 -20.06
C ALA A 385 1.00 11.34 -20.23
N PHE A 386 -0.08 10.86 -19.63
CA PHE A 386 -1.40 11.45 -19.77
C PHE A 386 -2.32 10.99 -18.65
N ASP A 387 -2.95 11.97 -18.03
CA ASP A 387 -3.85 11.77 -16.91
C ASP A 387 -5.17 12.49 -17.21
N VAL A 388 -6.21 11.70 -17.49
CA VAL A 388 -7.55 12.22 -17.80
C VAL A 388 -8.12 13.00 -16.62
N CYS A 389 -7.87 12.52 -15.41
CA CYS A 389 -8.45 13.05 -14.19
C CYS A 389 -7.84 14.39 -13.81
N LYS A 390 -6.52 14.54 -13.98
CA LYS A 390 -5.86 15.87 -13.89
C LYS A 390 -6.32 16.83 -14.97
N GLY A 391 -6.60 16.32 -16.18
CA GLY A 391 -7.09 17.12 -17.29
C GLY A 391 -8.47 17.73 -17.03
N ARG A 392 -9.38 16.94 -16.45
CA ARG A 392 -10.75 17.38 -16.10
C ARG A 392 -10.79 18.29 -14.86
N ALA A 393 -9.90 18.11 -13.89
CA ALA A 393 -9.85 18.99 -12.71
C ALA A 393 -9.39 20.44 -13.02
N LYS A 394 -8.86 20.70 -14.23
CA LYS A 394 -8.39 22.02 -14.70
C LYS A 394 -9.33 22.72 -15.67
N ALA A 395 -10.40 22.06 -16.09
CA ALA A 395 -11.45 22.60 -16.96
C ALA A 395 -12.67 22.96 -16.12
#